data_AF-A0AAD9BVP6-F1
#
_entry.id   AF-A0AAD9BVP6-F1
#
_cell.length_a   1.000
_cell.length_b   1.000
_cell.length_c   1.000
_cell.angle_alpha   90.00
_cell.angle_beta   90.00
_cell.angle_gamma   90.00
#
_symmetry.space_group_name_H-M   'P 1'
#
loop_
_entity.id
_entity.type
_entity.pdbx_description
1 polymer ?
#
loop_
_entity_poly.entity_id
_entity_poly.type
_entity_poly.pdbx_seq_one_letter_code
_entity_poly.pdbx_strand_id
1 'polypeptide(L)'
;MNEHILLYDKVCGFMEKIKLWQSKCEKGDTSCFLQLNAYIATGECDRAPIVKIVHTHLSKLKNEFNSYFPDIDNKSSTLDWVRNPFVTCINSSIPARLQEDLIDVSSDRSLKMRYSSTPLTQFWCGVEKEYPELGKHALNELLPFASTYLCEVTFSAMTHIKTKHRNRLNLENNLVTAVATISPRLTKLMREKQAQVSH
;
A
#
# COMPACT_ATOMS: atom_id res chain seq x y z
N MET A 1 3.49 -8.11 2.73
CA MET A 1 3.83 -7.44 1.45
C MET A 1 2.73 -7.76 0.44
N ASN A 2 1.54 -7.13 0.59
CA ASN A 2 0.37 -7.21 -0.31
C ASN A 2 -0.26 -5.81 -0.47
N GLU A 3 0.48 -4.75 -0.11
CA GLU A 3 -0.10 -3.48 0.35
C GLU A 3 -0.67 -2.61 -0.77
N HIS A 4 -0.27 -2.82 -2.03
CA HIS A 4 -0.67 -1.95 -3.13
C HIS A 4 -2.00 -2.27 -3.77
N ILE A 5 -2.24 -3.54 -4.03
CA ILE A 5 -3.55 -4.00 -4.46
C ILE A 5 -4.59 -3.58 -3.42
N LEU A 6 -4.24 -3.73 -2.14
CA LEU A 6 -5.04 -3.26 -1.02
C LEU A 6 -5.13 -1.73 -0.94
N LEU A 7 -4.17 -0.98 -1.49
CA LEU A 7 -4.22 0.49 -1.55
C LEU A 7 -5.30 0.96 -2.52
N TYR A 8 -5.34 0.42 -3.74
CA TYR A 8 -6.38 0.73 -4.72
C TYR A 8 -7.77 0.44 -4.15
N ASP A 9 -7.97 -0.72 -3.52
CA ASP A 9 -9.24 -1.06 -2.88
C ASP A 9 -9.63 -0.10 -1.76
N LYS A 10 -8.66 0.28 -0.92
CA LYS A 10 -8.89 1.23 0.17
C LYS A 10 -9.26 2.61 -0.35
N VAL A 11 -8.58 3.07 -1.40
CA VAL A 11 -8.86 4.39 -2.00
C VAL A 11 -10.20 4.36 -2.75
N CYS A 12 -10.50 3.33 -3.54
CA CYS A 12 -11.82 3.14 -4.16
C CYS A 12 -12.93 3.11 -3.11
N GLY A 13 -12.77 2.32 -2.04
CA GLY A 13 -13.74 2.27 -0.94
C GLY A 13 -13.88 3.61 -0.20
N PHE A 14 -12.81 4.39 -0.08
CA PHE A 14 -12.88 5.73 0.49
C PHE A 14 -13.60 6.72 -0.46
N MET A 15 -13.35 6.64 -1.77
CA MET A 15 -14.04 7.44 -2.78
C MET A 15 -15.55 7.16 -2.78
N GLU A 16 -15.97 5.90 -2.62
CA GLU A 16 -17.38 5.54 -2.42
C GLU A 16 -17.96 6.13 -1.14
N LYS A 17 -17.20 6.14 -0.03
CA LYS A 17 -17.62 6.82 1.21
C LYS A 17 -17.80 8.31 0.99
N ILE A 18 -16.91 8.99 0.26
CA ILE A 18 -17.08 10.41 -0.08
C ILE A 18 -18.40 10.64 -0.82
N LYS A 19 -18.71 9.83 -1.84
CA LYS A 19 -19.98 9.91 -2.59
C LYS A 19 -21.19 9.73 -1.66
N LEU A 20 -21.14 8.75 -0.77
CA LEU A 20 -22.19 8.51 0.23
C LEU A 20 -22.36 9.73 1.14
N TRP A 21 -21.27 10.27 1.69
CA TRP A 21 -21.30 11.41 2.59
C TRP A 21 -21.85 12.67 1.93
N GLN A 22 -21.50 12.93 0.67
CA GLN A 22 -22.07 14.01 -0.13
C GLN A 22 -23.60 13.87 -0.23
N SER A 23 -24.09 12.69 -0.66
CA SER A 23 -25.52 12.43 -0.80
C SER A 23 -26.29 12.52 0.53
N LYS A 24 -25.68 12.07 1.63
CA LYS A 24 -26.27 12.18 2.97
C LYS A 24 -26.36 13.64 3.42
N CYS A 25 -25.29 14.42 3.26
CA CYS A 25 -25.27 15.83 3.63
C CYS A 25 -26.27 16.65 2.82
N GLU A 26 -26.45 16.38 1.52
CA GLU A 26 -27.49 17.02 0.69
C GLU A 26 -28.91 16.79 1.23
N LYS A 27 -29.17 15.62 1.81
CA LYS A 27 -30.44 15.29 2.48
C LYS A 27 -30.53 15.84 3.90
N GLY A 28 -29.54 16.61 4.33
CA GLY A 28 -29.41 17.15 5.68
C GLY A 28 -28.92 16.12 6.71
N ASP A 29 -28.55 14.90 6.33
CA ASP A 29 -28.03 13.88 7.25
C ASP A 29 -26.51 14.05 7.44
N THR A 30 -26.11 14.52 8.62
CA THR A 30 -24.72 14.73 9.02
C THR A 30 -24.14 13.61 9.90
N SER A 31 -24.85 12.49 10.07
CA SER A 31 -24.44 11.36 10.94
C SER A 31 -23.07 10.78 10.60
N CYS A 32 -22.59 10.97 9.36
CA CYS A 32 -21.26 10.57 8.91
C CYS A 32 -20.13 11.31 9.65
N PHE A 33 -20.42 12.47 10.24
CA PHE A 33 -19.49 13.31 10.97
C PHE A 33 -19.99 13.49 12.41
N LEU A 34 -19.67 12.55 13.30
CA LEU A 34 -20.25 12.48 14.66
C LEU A 34 -20.13 13.79 15.44
N GLN A 35 -18.97 14.44 15.41
CA GLN A 35 -18.75 15.72 16.10
C GLN A 35 -19.59 16.85 15.51
N LEU A 36 -19.67 16.92 14.18
CA LEU A 36 -20.49 17.90 13.49
C LEU A 36 -21.98 17.67 13.75
N ASN A 37 -22.40 16.41 13.74
CA ASN A 37 -23.79 16.02 14.00
C ASN A 37 -24.21 16.38 15.43
N ALA A 38 -23.35 16.14 16.40
CA ALA A 38 -23.57 16.54 17.80
C ALA A 38 -23.65 18.07 17.92
N TYR A 39 -22.78 18.81 17.22
CA TYR A 39 -22.79 20.26 17.22
C TYR A 39 -24.06 20.85 16.56
N ILE A 40 -24.51 20.32 15.43
CA ILE A 40 -25.75 20.77 14.79
C ILE A 40 -26.96 20.48 15.69
N ALA A 41 -26.92 19.40 16.47
CA ALA A 41 -27.99 19.06 17.41
C ALA A 41 -28.13 20.04 18.58
N THR A 42 -27.13 20.89 18.87
CA THR A 42 -27.24 21.94 19.90
C THR A 42 -28.13 23.10 19.45
N GLY A 43 -28.39 23.25 18.14
CA GLY A 43 -29.24 24.29 17.58
C GLY A 43 -28.58 25.67 17.47
N GLU A 44 -27.28 25.77 17.76
CA GLU A 44 -26.53 27.04 17.77
C GLU A 44 -26.15 27.56 16.38
N CYS A 45 -26.36 26.78 15.32
CA CYS A 45 -26.01 27.15 13.95
C CYS A 45 -26.99 26.63 12.92
N ASP A 46 -27.16 27.39 11.83
CA ASP A 46 -27.94 26.97 10.68
C ASP A 46 -27.24 25.82 9.92
N ARG A 47 -28.00 24.76 9.63
CA ARG A 47 -27.53 23.55 8.97
C ARG A 47 -27.14 23.80 7.51
N ALA A 48 -27.86 24.68 6.81
CA ALA A 48 -27.68 24.91 5.38
C ALA A 48 -26.26 25.39 4.98
N PRO A 49 -25.66 26.43 5.61
CA PRO A 49 -24.30 26.86 5.27
C PRO A 49 -23.25 25.81 5.60
N ILE A 50 -23.41 25.07 6.71
CA ILE A 50 -22.49 24.00 7.11
C ILE A 50 -22.46 22.88 6.06
N VAL A 51 -23.64 22.39 5.65
CA VAL A 51 -23.76 21.34 4.63
C VAL A 51 -23.06 21.77 3.33
N LYS A 52 -23.21 23.02 2.92
CA LYS A 52 -22.54 23.57 1.72
C LYS A 52 -21.02 23.57 1.85
N ILE A 53 -20.49 23.91 3.03
CA ILE A 53 -19.05 23.88 3.31
C ILE A 53 -18.54 22.44 3.22
N VAL A 54 -19.18 21.51 3.94
CA VAL A 54 -18.80 20.08 3.93
C VAL A 54 -18.82 19.53 2.51
N HIS A 55 -19.88 19.79 1.75
CA HIS A 55 -19.99 19.34 0.36
C HIS A 55 -18.84 19.89 -0.51
N THR A 56 -18.50 21.17 -0.35
CA THR A 56 -17.39 21.80 -1.06
C THR A 56 -16.05 21.13 -0.75
N HIS A 57 -15.78 20.85 0.53
CA HIS A 57 -14.55 20.16 0.95
C HIS A 57 -14.48 18.73 0.43
N LEU A 58 -15.59 17.98 0.51
CA LEU A 58 -15.67 16.62 -0.02
C LEU A 58 -15.45 16.57 -1.53
N SER A 59 -16.00 17.54 -2.28
CA SER A 59 -15.77 17.66 -3.72
C SER A 59 -14.31 17.95 -4.06
N LYS A 60 -13.66 18.85 -3.32
CA LYS A 60 -12.22 19.12 -3.49
C LYS A 60 -11.39 17.87 -3.20
N LEU A 61 -11.66 17.21 -2.07
CA LEU A 61 -10.95 15.99 -1.70
C LEU A 61 -11.09 14.89 -2.76
N LYS A 62 -12.31 14.68 -3.27
CA LYS A 62 -12.58 13.75 -4.37
C LYS A 62 -11.77 14.09 -5.63
N ASN A 63 -11.69 15.36 -5.99
CA ASN A 63 -10.94 15.81 -7.16
C ASN A 63 -9.43 15.60 -6.98
N GLU A 64 -8.88 15.86 -5.77
CA GLU A 64 -7.48 15.55 -5.46
C GLU A 64 -7.22 14.05 -5.60
N PHE A 65 -8.06 13.19 -5.03
CA PHE A 65 -7.91 11.74 -5.20
C PHE A 65 -7.95 11.32 -6.67
N ASN A 66 -8.86 11.88 -7.48
CA ASN A 66 -8.90 11.61 -8.92
C ASN A 66 -7.65 12.13 -9.64
N SER A 67 -7.05 13.23 -9.19
CA SER A 67 -5.79 13.75 -9.75
C SER A 67 -4.61 12.83 -9.44
N TYR A 68 -4.50 12.34 -8.21
CA TYR A 68 -3.46 11.41 -7.79
C TYR A 68 -3.66 9.99 -8.36
N PHE A 69 -4.92 9.58 -8.58
CA PHE A 69 -5.30 8.25 -9.04
C PHE A 69 -6.30 8.32 -10.21
N PRO A 70 -5.87 8.78 -11.40
CA PRO A 70 -6.78 9.06 -12.53
C PRO A 70 -7.50 7.82 -13.09
N ASP A 71 -6.92 6.63 -12.93
CA ASP A 71 -7.44 5.36 -13.45
C ASP A 71 -7.73 4.35 -12.34
N ILE A 72 -8.19 4.80 -11.19
CA ILE A 72 -8.26 3.94 -10.00
C ILE A 72 -9.17 2.71 -10.19
N ASP A 73 -10.33 2.92 -10.81
CA ASP A 73 -11.33 1.87 -11.05
C ASP A 73 -10.85 0.89 -12.15
N ASN A 74 -10.26 1.44 -13.21
CA ASN A 74 -9.68 0.63 -14.30
C ASN A 74 -8.49 -0.18 -13.80
N LYS A 75 -7.54 0.44 -13.09
CA LYS A 75 -6.36 -0.25 -12.57
C LYS A 75 -6.73 -1.35 -11.58
N SER A 76 -7.68 -1.09 -10.68
CA SER A 76 -8.11 -2.12 -9.73
C SER A 76 -8.61 -3.38 -10.43
N SER A 77 -9.49 -3.24 -11.43
CA SER A 77 -10.04 -4.37 -12.19
C SER A 77 -8.99 -5.07 -13.07
N THR A 78 -8.06 -4.33 -13.67
CA THR A 78 -6.96 -4.93 -14.47
C THR A 78 -6.01 -5.79 -13.64
N LEU A 79 -5.98 -5.60 -12.32
CA LEU A 79 -5.12 -6.34 -11.41
C LEU A 79 -5.79 -7.56 -10.77
N ASP A 80 -7.05 -7.86 -11.11
CA ASP A 80 -7.78 -8.98 -10.49
C ASP A 80 -7.11 -10.32 -10.75
N TRP A 81 -6.47 -10.52 -11.91
CA TRP A 81 -5.71 -11.73 -12.19
C TRP A 81 -4.47 -11.89 -11.28
N VAL A 82 -3.88 -10.78 -10.83
CA VAL A 82 -2.78 -10.79 -9.85
C VAL A 82 -3.31 -11.13 -8.46
N ARG A 83 -4.53 -10.71 -8.13
CA ARG A 83 -5.19 -11.02 -6.84
C ARG A 83 -5.56 -12.48 -6.75
N ASN A 84 -6.19 -12.98 -7.80
CA ASN A 84 -6.72 -14.33 -7.86
C ASN A 84 -6.65 -14.86 -9.30
N PRO A 85 -5.55 -15.56 -9.65
CA PRO A 85 -5.39 -16.09 -10.99
C PRO A 85 -6.36 -17.23 -11.33
N PHE A 86 -7.19 -17.70 -10.38
CA PHE A 86 -8.07 -18.87 -10.56
C PHE A 86 -9.55 -18.51 -10.78
N VAL A 87 -9.94 -17.24 -10.68
CA VAL A 87 -11.36 -16.82 -10.71
C VAL A 87 -11.64 -15.77 -11.81
N THR A 88 -10.59 -15.15 -12.35
CA THR A 88 -10.73 -14.00 -13.27
C THR A 88 -10.98 -14.45 -14.71
N CYS A 89 -12.01 -13.90 -15.36
CA CYS A 89 -12.15 -13.95 -16.82
C CYS A 89 -10.91 -13.31 -17.45
N ILE A 90 -10.32 -13.91 -18.48
CA ILE A 90 -9.12 -13.38 -19.13
C ILE A 90 -9.52 -12.18 -20.02
N ASN A 91 -9.76 -11.05 -19.38
CA ASN A 91 -9.90 -9.73 -19.98
C ASN A 91 -8.75 -8.82 -19.52
N SER A 92 -7.63 -9.43 -19.13
CA SER A 92 -6.42 -8.77 -18.66
C SER A 92 -5.74 -8.01 -19.80
N SER A 93 -5.33 -6.77 -19.54
CA SER A 93 -4.54 -5.91 -20.44
C SER A 93 -3.09 -6.41 -20.67
N ILE A 94 -2.86 -7.72 -20.58
CA ILE A 94 -1.55 -8.36 -20.76
C ILE A 94 -1.47 -9.00 -22.16
N PRO A 95 -0.25 -9.14 -22.74
CA PRO A 95 -0.05 -9.78 -24.05
C PRO A 95 -0.57 -11.22 -24.10
N ALA A 96 -0.97 -11.69 -25.29
CA ALA A 96 -1.51 -13.03 -25.52
C ALA A 96 -0.64 -14.16 -24.93
N ARG A 97 0.69 -14.06 -25.05
CA ARG A 97 1.62 -15.02 -24.44
C ARG A 97 1.45 -15.14 -22.93
N LEU A 98 1.27 -14.03 -22.21
CA LEU A 98 1.05 -14.07 -20.76
C LEU A 98 -0.38 -14.52 -20.41
N GLN A 99 -1.34 -14.33 -21.32
CA GLN A 99 -2.68 -14.88 -21.15
C GLN A 99 -2.66 -16.41 -21.25
N GLU A 100 -1.89 -16.99 -22.17
CA GLU A 100 -1.66 -18.44 -22.27
C GLU A 100 -1.03 -18.98 -20.98
N ASP A 101 0.07 -18.37 -20.51
CA ASP A 101 0.69 -18.75 -19.24
C ASP A 101 -0.29 -18.66 -18.06
N LEU A 102 -1.13 -17.62 -18.04
CA LEU A 102 -2.14 -17.43 -17.00
C LEU A 102 -3.24 -18.49 -17.08
N ILE A 103 -3.64 -18.94 -18.28
CA ILE A 103 -4.59 -20.05 -18.47
C ILE A 103 -4.02 -21.32 -17.84
N ASP A 104 -2.75 -21.63 -18.12
CA ASP A 104 -2.09 -22.81 -17.57
C ASP A 104 -2.02 -22.75 -16.04
N VAL A 105 -1.58 -21.60 -15.49
CA VAL A 105 -1.55 -21.37 -14.04
C VAL A 105 -2.93 -21.51 -13.41
N SER A 106 -3.98 -20.96 -14.04
CA SER A 106 -5.36 -21.01 -13.55
C SER A 106 -5.96 -22.43 -13.56
N SER A 107 -5.45 -23.28 -14.45
CA SER A 107 -5.91 -24.67 -14.61
C SER A 107 -5.15 -25.66 -13.72
N ASP A 108 -4.00 -25.26 -13.18
CA ASP A 108 -3.17 -26.10 -12.32
C ASP A 108 -3.75 -26.19 -10.89
N ARG A 109 -4.20 -27.40 -10.54
CA ARG A 109 -4.76 -27.71 -9.20
C ARG A 109 -3.72 -27.67 -8.10
N SER A 110 -2.48 -28.03 -8.37
CA SER A 110 -1.37 -27.98 -7.41
C SER A 110 -1.04 -26.53 -7.07
N LEU A 111 -1.01 -25.64 -8.07
CA LEU A 111 -0.87 -24.20 -7.87
C LEU A 111 -2.06 -23.63 -7.10
N LYS A 112 -3.29 -24.08 -7.37
CA LYS A 112 -4.48 -23.66 -6.62
C LYS A 112 -4.43 -24.04 -5.14
N MET A 113 -3.96 -25.25 -4.84
CA MET A 113 -3.75 -25.70 -3.46
C MET A 113 -2.62 -24.92 -2.78
N ARG A 114 -1.55 -24.59 -3.51
CA ARG A 114 -0.46 -23.75 -2.99
C ARG A 114 -0.97 -22.35 -2.66
N TYR A 115 -1.73 -21.73 -3.57
CA TYR A 115 -2.32 -20.40 -3.41
C TYR A 115 -3.13 -20.26 -2.11
N SER A 116 -3.97 -21.24 -1.75
CA SER A 116 -4.77 -21.18 -0.52
C SER A 116 -3.95 -21.28 0.77
N SER A 117 -2.70 -21.74 0.69
CA SER A 117 -1.81 -21.98 1.84
C SER A 117 -0.64 -21.01 1.96
N THR A 118 -0.45 -20.11 0.99
CA THR A 118 0.70 -19.19 0.95
C THR A 118 0.28 -17.74 0.77
N PRO A 119 1.01 -16.76 1.34
CA PRO A 119 0.82 -15.35 1.02
C PRO A 119 0.97 -15.08 -0.48
N LEU A 120 0.20 -14.12 -1.00
CA LEU A 120 0.12 -13.80 -2.43
C LEU A 120 1.49 -13.52 -3.07
N THR A 121 2.35 -12.73 -2.42
CA THR A 121 3.72 -12.48 -2.90
C THR A 121 4.56 -13.75 -2.99
N GLN A 122 4.48 -14.63 -1.98
CA GLN A 122 5.21 -15.89 -2.01
C GLN A 122 4.68 -16.84 -3.09
N PHE A 123 3.36 -16.84 -3.31
CA PHE A 123 2.75 -17.58 -4.40
C PHE A 123 3.33 -17.14 -5.75
N TRP A 124 3.36 -15.83 -6.03
CA TRP A 124 3.90 -15.30 -7.29
C TRP A 124 5.41 -15.51 -7.44
N CYS A 125 6.19 -15.45 -6.35
CA CYS A 125 7.60 -15.88 -6.38
C CYS A 125 7.78 -17.37 -6.72
N GLY A 126 6.79 -18.21 -6.39
CA GLY A 126 6.75 -19.61 -6.80
C GLY A 126 6.42 -19.74 -8.28
N VAL A 127 5.40 -19.03 -8.74
CA VAL A 127 4.98 -19.01 -10.16
C VAL A 127 6.10 -18.48 -11.06
N GLU A 128 6.85 -17.46 -10.64
CA GLU A 128 8.00 -16.93 -11.40
C GLU A 128 9.07 -17.99 -11.73
N LYS A 129 9.19 -19.06 -10.94
CA LYS A 129 10.15 -20.13 -11.23
C LYS A 129 9.74 -21.00 -12.43
N GLU A 130 8.43 -21.15 -12.62
CA GLU A 130 7.83 -22.02 -13.63
C GLU A 130 7.38 -21.20 -14.87
N TYR A 131 6.88 -19.99 -14.62
CA TYR A 131 6.42 -18.99 -15.59
C TYR A 131 7.11 -17.63 -15.33
N PRO A 132 8.37 -17.45 -15.75
CA PRO A 132 9.19 -16.30 -15.36
C PRO A 132 8.63 -14.94 -15.77
N GLU A 133 8.08 -14.83 -16.98
CA GLU A 133 7.56 -13.54 -17.45
C GLU A 133 6.27 -13.16 -16.73
N LEU A 134 5.34 -14.12 -16.59
CA LEU A 134 4.07 -13.90 -15.88
C LEU A 134 4.30 -13.59 -14.40
N GLY A 135 5.13 -14.38 -13.72
CA GLY A 135 5.43 -14.19 -12.30
C GLY A 135 6.13 -12.85 -12.04
N LYS A 136 7.11 -12.48 -12.87
CA LYS A 136 7.77 -11.17 -12.78
C LYS A 136 6.78 -10.02 -13.00
N HIS A 137 5.87 -10.15 -13.96
CA HIS A 137 4.85 -9.14 -14.21
C HIS A 137 3.91 -8.97 -13.01
N ALA A 138 3.40 -10.08 -12.46
CA ALA A 138 2.56 -10.06 -11.26
C ALA A 138 3.28 -9.46 -10.04
N LEU A 139 4.56 -9.78 -9.85
CA LEU A 139 5.38 -9.24 -8.76
C LEU A 139 5.58 -7.73 -8.92
N ASN A 140 5.80 -7.22 -10.13
CA ASN A 140 5.91 -5.78 -10.36
C ASN A 140 4.62 -5.03 -9.98
N GLU A 141 3.44 -5.61 -10.24
CA GLU A 141 2.16 -5.00 -9.84
C GLU A 141 1.91 -5.07 -8.33
N LEU A 142 2.43 -6.10 -7.66
CA LEU A 142 2.39 -6.27 -6.21
C LEU A 142 3.39 -5.40 -5.46
N LEU A 143 4.47 -4.99 -6.13
CA LEU A 143 5.56 -4.21 -5.59
C LEU A 143 5.45 -2.75 -5.99
N PRO A 144 4.85 -1.95 -5.12
CA PRO A 144 5.16 -0.54 -5.16
C PRO A 144 5.34 0.01 -3.76
N PHE A 145 5.99 1.16 -3.76
CA PHE A 145 6.35 1.88 -2.57
C PHE A 145 7.32 1.15 -1.64
N ALA A 146 7.94 0.03 -2.03
CA ALA A 146 9.14 -0.41 -1.33
C ALA A 146 10.16 0.73 -1.35
N SER A 147 10.42 1.35 -2.50
CA SER A 147 11.35 2.48 -2.61
C SER A 147 10.89 3.73 -1.85
N THR A 148 9.63 4.17 -1.95
CA THR A 148 9.17 5.38 -1.25
C THR A 148 9.05 5.19 0.26
N TYR A 149 8.47 4.09 0.73
CA TYR A 149 8.44 3.76 2.15
C TYR A 149 9.85 3.57 2.69
N LEU A 150 10.72 2.82 1.97
CA LEU A 150 12.14 2.73 2.34
C LEU A 150 12.76 4.12 2.35
N CYS A 151 12.53 4.98 1.36
CA CYS A 151 13.04 6.34 1.33
C CYS A 151 12.56 7.14 2.55
N GLU A 152 11.27 7.12 2.88
CA GLU A 152 10.71 7.81 4.04
C GLU A 152 11.27 7.29 5.37
N VAL A 153 11.38 5.97 5.52
CA VAL A 153 12.04 5.32 6.68
C VAL A 153 13.51 5.71 6.74
N THR A 154 14.19 5.74 5.59
CA THR A 154 15.60 6.10 5.46
C THR A 154 15.84 7.57 5.80
N PHE A 155 14.99 8.47 5.32
CA PHE A 155 15.03 9.91 5.63
C PHE A 155 14.70 10.18 7.11
N SER A 156 13.73 9.44 7.67
CA SER A 156 13.40 9.53 9.10
C SER A 156 14.57 9.07 9.96
N ALA A 157 15.19 7.93 9.61
CA ALA A 157 16.40 7.42 10.27
C ALA A 157 17.57 8.38 10.13
N MET A 158 17.80 8.95 8.93
CA MET A 158 18.84 9.96 8.68
C MET A 158 18.69 11.17 9.59
N THR A 159 17.45 11.68 9.71
CA THR A 159 17.13 12.83 10.55
C THR A 159 17.44 12.52 12.02
N HIS A 160 17.03 11.34 12.50
CA HIS A 160 17.29 10.90 13.88
C HIS A 160 18.79 10.69 14.18
N ILE A 161 19.56 10.12 13.25
CA ILE A 161 21.01 9.92 13.40
C ILE A 161 21.74 11.27 13.46
N LYS A 162 21.34 12.22 12.58
CA LYS A 162 21.96 13.56 12.47
C LYS A 162 21.70 14.43 13.70
N THR A 163 20.56 14.30 14.37
CA THR A 163 20.24 15.08 15.58
C THR A 163 20.98 14.59 16.83
N LYS A 164 21.29 13.29 16.93
CA LYS A 164 21.89 12.69 18.14
C LYS A 164 23.42 12.66 18.12
N HIS A 165 24.08 12.58 16.96
CA HIS A 165 25.54 12.33 16.86
C HIS A 165 26.25 13.32 15.94
N ARG A 166 26.41 14.57 16.40
CA ARG A 166 26.97 15.67 15.59
C ARG A 166 28.47 15.60 15.27
N ASN A 167 29.26 14.73 15.92
CA ASN A 167 30.72 14.95 15.91
C ASN A 167 31.60 13.93 15.15
N ARG A 168 31.24 12.66 14.91
CA ARG A 168 32.15 11.70 14.23
C ARG A 168 31.50 10.42 13.67
N LEU A 169 30.49 10.50 12.79
CA LEU A 169 29.84 9.28 12.28
C LEU A 169 29.86 9.14 10.75
N ASN A 170 30.27 7.97 10.28
CA ASN A 170 30.11 7.54 8.89
C ASN A 170 28.62 7.21 8.66
N LEU A 171 27.92 8.12 7.99
CA LEU A 171 26.46 8.14 7.88
C LEU A 171 25.90 6.88 7.22
N GLU A 172 26.59 6.38 6.19
CA GLU A 172 26.14 5.28 5.34
C GLU A 172 25.94 3.98 6.14
N ASN A 173 26.93 3.53 6.89
CA ASN A 173 26.86 2.28 7.66
C ASN A 173 25.76 2.29 8.73
N ASN A 174 25.51 3.45 9.33
CA ASN A 174 24.48 3.60 10.37
C ASN A 174 23.09 3.66 9.76
N LEU A 175 22.95 4.28 8.59
CA LEU A 175 21.72 4.30 7.83
C LEU A 175 21.31 2.88 7.41
N VAL A 176 22.25 2.12 6.86
CA VAL A 176 22.04 0.72 6.47
C VAL A 176 21.61 -0.10 7.69
N THR A 177 22.26 0.06 8.84
CA THR A 177 21.88 -0.68 10.06
C THR A 177 20.50 -0.28 10.60
N ALA A 178 20.12 1.00 10.50
CA ALA A 178 18.83 1.49 10.98
C ALA A 178 17.65 1.09 10.09
N VAL A 179 17.89 0.89 8.79
CA VAL A 179 16.85 0.59 7.80
C VAL A 179 16.80 -0.91 7.46
N ALA A 180 17.92 -1.63 7.60
CA ALA A 180 17.96 -3.05 7.28
C ALA A 180 17.10 -3.86 8.26
N THR A 181 16.23 -4.70 7.71
CA THR A 181 15.50 -5.75 8.42
C THR A 181 16.38 -6.96 8.77
N ILE A 182 17.63 -6.97 8.30
CA ILE A 182 18.59 -8.04 8.57
C ILE A 182 19.19 -7.84 9.96
N SER A 183 19.01 -8.83 10.83
CA SER A 183 19.61 -8.80 12.17
C SER A 183 21.15 -8.74 12.07
N PRO A 184 21.81 -7.77 12.72
CA PRO A 184 23.26 -7.69 12.70
C PRO A 184 23.87 -8.95 13.34
N ARG A 185 24.97 -9.45 12.75
CA ARG A 185 25.69 -10.63 13.27
C ARG A 185 26.52 -10.26 14.52
N LEU A 186 25.82 -9.92 15.60
CA LEU A 186 26.39 -9.43 16.86
C LEU A 186 27.42 -10.40 17.46
N THR A 187 27.18 -11.71 17.36
CA THR A 187 28.10 -12.75 17.85
C THR A 187 29.46 -12.71 17.17
N LYS A 188 29.51 -12.42 15.86
CA LYS A 188 30.77 -12.28 15.13
C LYS A 188 31.50 -11.00 15.53
N LEU A 189 30.76 -9.87 15.60
CA LEU A 189 31.30 -8.57 15.99
C LEU A 189 31.88 -8.58 17.42
N MET A 190 31.21 -9.23 18.36
CA MET A 190 31.68 -9.36 19.75
C MET A 190 32.95 -10.22 19.86
N ARG A 191 33.13 -11.19 18.95
CA ARG A 191 34.34 -12.04 18.93
C ARG A 191 35.55 -11.31 18.34
N GLU A 192 35.33 -10.39 17.39
CA GLU A 192 36.38 -9.64 16.70
C GLU A 192 36.78 -8.35 17.42
N LYS A 193 35.97 -7.84 18.36
CA LYS A 193 36.26 -6.61 19.09
C LYS A 193 37.10 -6.90 20.34
N GLN A 194 38.37 -6.49 20.33
CA GLN A 194 39.25 -6.61 21.49
C GLN A 194 38.82 -5.62 22.58
N ALA A 195 38.61 -6.14 23.80
CA ALA A 195 38.29 -5.31 24.96
C ALA A 195 39.49 -4.39 25.27
N GLN A 196 39.26 -3.09 25.22
CA GLN A 196 40.22 -2.10 25.73
C GLN A 196 40.14 -2.15 27.25
N VAL A 197 41.14 -2.71 27.90
CA VAL A 197 41.25 -2.69 29.36
C VAL A 197 41.75 -1.30 29.73
N SER A 198 41.01 -0.57 30.55
CA SER A 198 41.49 0.71 31.10
C SER A 198 42.72 0.48 31.97
N HIS A 199 43.68 1.37 31.84
CA HIS A 199 44.95 1.36 32.57
C HIS A 199 44.83 1.98 33.96
#